data_AF-A0A327JA50-F1
#
_entry.id   AF-A0A327JA50-F1
#
_cell.length_a   1.000
_cell.length_b   1.000
_cell.length_c   1.000
_cell.angle_alpha   90.00
_cell.angle_beta   90.00
_cell.angle_gamma   90.00
#
_symmetry.space_group_name_H-M   'P 1'
#
loop_
_entity.id
_entity.type
_entity.pdbx_description
1 polymer ?
#
loop_
_entity_poly.entity_id
_entity_poly.type
_entity_poly.pdbx_seq_one_letter_code
_entity_poly.pdbx_strand_id
1 'polypeptide(L)'
;MIYTEAKKLFLLGNFSCSNWFKDNGYILEYAYCLLLKGNINQAKKEFKKISQFDFRANWAESLLPLLDNSKIEGYPTFLQVRDFLEIDLDFLLTSNQLEYCQNLLKNAKFLFSINRESYKLIGRVLLNNGFEELAEEFFRLALNNFFQDPELHYILAKHYLVKNKIDLSKKHINYCLEMIPEYYPATKLANEINNR
;
A
#
# COMPACT_ATOMS: atom_id res chain seq x y z
N MET A 1 9.30 -13.08 25.86
CA MET A 1 8.85 -12.06 24.91
C MET A 1 7.43 -11.69 25.26
N ILE A 2 7.12 -10.40 25.35
CA ILE A 2 5.75 -9.88 25.51
C ILE A 2 5.20 -9.46 24.14
N TYR A 3 3.88 -9.31 24.00
CA TYR A 3 3.25 -8.98 22.71
C TYR A 3 3.86 -7.73 22.04
N THR A 4 4.11 -6.68 22.80
CA THR A 4 4.67 -5.41 22.27
C THR A 4 6.06 -5.61 21.67
N GLU A 5 6.88 -6.49 22.26
CA GLU A 5 8.20 -6.84 21.77
C GLU A 5 8.11 -7.69 20.49
N ALA A 6 7.23 -8.71 20.49
CA ALA A 6 6.97 -9.55 19.32
C ALA A 6 6.48 -8.72 18.12
N LYS A 7 5.54 -7.81 18.36
CA LYS A 7 5.01 -6.89 17.35
C LYS A 7 6.08 -5.96 16.81
N LYS A 8 6.96 -5.43 17.68
CA LYS A 8 8.07 -4.59 17.24
C LYS A 8 9.03 -5.36 16.32
N LEU A 9 9.36 -6.60 16.67
CA LEU A 9 10.19 -7.46 15.80
C LEU A 9 9.52 -7.70 14.44
N PHE A 10 8.23 -8.04 14.44
CA PHE A 10 7.44 -8.21 13.22
C PHE A 10 7.48 -6.97 12.31
N LEU A 11 7.22 -5.78 12.87
CA LEU A 11 7.22 -4.52 12.12
C LEU A 11 8.60 -4.13 11.56
N LEU A 12 9.68 -4.68 12.14
CA LEU A 12 11.04 -4.52 11.64
C LEU A 12 11.42 -5.59 10.60
N GLY A 13 10.48 -6.42 10.15
CA GLY A 13 10.74 -7.53 9.23
C GLY A 13 11.43 -8.73 9.89
N ASN A 14 11.57 -8.76 11.21
CA ASN A 14 12.18 -9.88 11.93
C ASN A 14 11.10 -10.90 12.35
N PHE A 15 10.99 -11.95 11.55
CA PHE A 15 9.99 -12.99 11.75
C PHE A 15 10.43 -14.15 12.67
N SER A 16 11.43 -13.93 13.53
CA SER A 16 11.80 -14.89 14.59
C SER A 16 10.68 -15.05 15.64
N CYS A 17 9.83 -14.04 15.77
CA CYS A 17 8.63 -14.04 16.63
C CYS A 17 7.48 -14.93 16.13
N SER A 18 7.58 -15.56 14.96
CA SER A 18 6.46 -16.33 14.37
C SER A 18 5.98 -17.47 15.26
N ASN A 19 6.90 -18.21 15.90
CA ASN A 19 6.52 -19.31 16.79
C ASN A 19 5.83 -18.77 18.05
N TRP A 20 6.30 -17.63 18.56
CA TRP A 20 5.68 -16.99 19.71
C TRP A 20 4.23 -16.57 19.42
N PHE A 21 3.95 -15.98 18.23
CA PHE A 21 2.59 -15.64 17.84
C PHE A 21 1.69 -16.88 17.76
N LYS A 22 2.19 -17.96 17.17
CA LYS A 22 1.48 -19.24 17.07
C LYS A 22 1.13 -19.80 18.46
N ASP A 23 2.13 -19.88 19.34
CA ASP A 23 2.00 -20.50 20.66
C ASP A 23 1.08 -19.70 21.61
N ASN A 24 0.93 -18.39 21.36
CA ASN A 24 0.06 -17.50 22.14
C ASN A 24 -1.30 -17.20 21.47
N GLY A 25 -1.63 -17.87 20.36
CA GLY A 25 -2.94 -17.74 19.71
C GLY A 25 -3.13 -16.46 18.86
N TYR A 26 -2.06 -15.73 18.55
CA TYR A 26 -2.08 -14.58 17.64
C TYR A 26 -2.04 -15.05 16.18
N ILE A 27 -3.14 -15.64 15.72
CA ILE A 27 -3.23 -16.32 14.42
C ILE A 27 -3.00 -15.34 13.26
N LEU A 28 -3.51 -14.11 13.36
CA LEU A 28 -3.37 -13.09 12.33
C LEU A 28 -1.90 -12.75 12.08
N GLU A 29 -1.17 -12.37 13.13
CA GLU A 29 0.26 -12.04 13.06
C GLU A 29 1.10 -13.25 12.63
N TYR A 30 0.75 -14.44 13.09
CA TYR A 30 1.40 -15.68 12.64
C TYR A 30 1.20 -15.92 11.13
N ALA A 31 -0.02 -15.74 10.62
CA ALA A 31 -0.32 -15.90 9.20
C ALA A 31 0.44 -14.87 8.33
N TYR A 32 0.55 -13.63 8.79
CA TYR A 32 1.40 -12.63 8.11
C TYR A 32 2.89 -13.01 8.15
N CYS A 33 3.41 -13.51 9.26
CA CYS A 33 4.79 -14.01 9.31
C CYS A 33 5.03 -15.13 8.28
N LEU A 34 4.05 -16.02 8.07
CA LEU A 34 4.14 -17.06 7.06
C LEU A 34 4.13 -16.48 5.64
N LEU A 35 3.22 -15.55 5.36
CA LEU A 35 3.11 -14.89 4.07
C LEU A 35 4.42 -14.17 3.70
N LEU A 36 4.95 -13.36 4.62
CA LEU A 36 6.16 -12.56 4.39
C LEU A 36 7.44 -13.39 4.33
N LYS A 37 7.41 -14.66 4.79
CA LYS A 37 8.46 -15.67 4.56
C LYS A 37 8.33 -16.42 3.23
N GLY A 38 7.30 -16.16 2.43
CA GLY A 38 7.03 -16.88 1.17
C GLY A 38 6.23 -18.18 1.34
N ASN A 39 5.68 -18.46 2.53
CA ASN A 39 4.91 -19.68 2.81
C ASN A 39 3.40 -19.48 2.56
N ILE A 40 3.02 -19.06 1.36
CA ILE A 40 1.64 -18.66 1.04
C ILE A 40 0.60 -19.75 1.30
N ASN A 41 0.94 -21.02 1.03
CA ASN A 41 0.03 -22.15 1.24
C ASN A 41 -0.33 -22.36 2.72
N GLN A 42 0.62 -22.11 3.63
CA GLN A 42 0.35 -22.18 5.06
C GLN A 42 -0.38 -20.92 5.53
N ALA A 43 0.00 -19.75 5.02
CA ALA A 43 -0.69 -18.49 5.33
C ALA A 43 -2.19 -18.57 4.97
N LYS A 44 -2.54 -19.09 3.79
CA LYS A 44 -3.93 -19.34 3.36
C LYS A 44 -4.71 -20.16 4.38
N LYS A 45 -4.13 -21.25 4.91
CA LYS A 45 -4.78 -22.10 5.91
C LYS A 45 -5.02 -21.36 7.22
N GLU A 46 -4.07 -20.53 7.67
CA GLU A 46 -4.19 -19.80 8.91
C GLU A 46 -5.18 -18.63 8.81
N PHE A 47 -5.15 -17.84 7.73
CA PHE A 47 -6.11 -16.76 7.51
C PHE A 47 -7.55 -17.28 7.44
N LYS A 48 -7.78 -18.40 6.73
CA LYS A 48 -9.11 -19.01 6.58
C LYS A 48 -9.76 -19.42 7.91
N LYS A 49 -8.97 -19.71 8.95
CA LYS A 49 -9.51 -20.04 10.28
C LYS A 49 -10.21 -18.85 10.94
N ILE A 50 -9.80 -17.63 10.60
CA ILE A 50 -10.22 -16.41 11.30
C ILE A 50 -10.92 -15.38 10.39
N SER A 51 -10.91 -15.59 9.07
CA SER A 51 -11.42 -14.63 8.08
C SER A 51 -12.91 -14.33 8.15
N GLN A 52 -13.70 -15.18 8.82
CA GLN A 52 -15.13 -14.93 9.02
C GLN A 52 -15.40 -13.84 10.07
N PHE A 53 -14.49 -13.65 11.03
CA PHE A 53 -14.68 -12.73 12.16
C PHE A 53 -13.60 -11.64 12.26
N ASP A 54 -12.49 -11.79 11.55
CA ASP A 54 -11.41 -10.79 11.51
C ASP A 54 -11.37 -10.11 10.13
N PHE A 55 -11.62 -8.79 10.13
CA PHE A 55 -11.68 -7.97 8.91
C PHE A 55 -10.34 -7.93 8.15
N ARG A 56 -9.22 -8.00 8.86
CA ARG A 56 -7.87 -7.99 8.31
C ARG A 56 -7.50 -9.34 7.69
N ALA A 57 -7.91 -10.43 8.33
CA ALA A 57 -7.77 -11.77 7.75
C ALA A 57 -8.69 -12.00 6.56
N ASN A 58 -9.90 -11.42 6.59
CA ASN A 58 -10.81 -11.45 5.45
C ASN A 58 -10.19 -10.77 4.22
N TRP A 59 -9.56 -9.60 4.41
CA TRP A 59 -8.78 -8.97 3.36
C TRP A 59 -7.65 -9.87 2.87
N ALA A 60 -6.87 -10.46 3.78
CA ALA A 60 -5.76 -11.33 3.41
C ALA A 60 -6.24 -12.50 2.54
N GLU A 61 -7.36 -13.13 2.86
CA GLU A 61 -7.95 -14.21 2.05
C GLU A 61 -8.26 -13.76 0.62
N SER A 62 -8.77 -12.53 0.44
CA SER A 62 -9.00 -11.94 -0.88
C SER A 62 -7.73 -11.48 -1.62
N LEU A 63 -6.67 -11.15 -0.87
CA LEU A 63 -5.38 -10.71 -1.40
C LEU A 63 -4.55 -11.89 -1.92
N LEU A 64 -4.52 -13.02 -1.20
CA LEU A 64 -3.62 -14.15 -1.50
C LEU A 64 -3.73 -14.67 -2.95
N PRO A 65 -4.93 -14.80 -3.57
CA PRO A 65 -5.03 -15.19 -4.97
C PRO A 65 -4.38 -14.20 -5.94
N LEU A 66 -4.33 -12.92 -5.60
CA LEU A 66 -3.65 -11.89 -6.40
C LEU A 66 -2.13 -11.99 -6.31
N LEU A 67 -1.61 -12.62 -5.25
CA LEU A 67 -0.17 -12.79 -5.01
C LEU A 67 0.41 -14.02 -5.68
N ASP A 68 -0.37 -15.10 -5.85
CA ASP A 68 0.06 -16.34 -6.51
C ASP A 68 -0.67 -16.65 -7.82
N ASN A 69 -1.47 -15.70 -8.32
CA ASN A 69 -2.30 -15.84 -9.53
C ASN A 69 -3.27 -17.03 -9.49
N SER A 70 -3.67 -17.48 -8.29
CA SER A 70 -4.71 -18.50 -8.16
C SER A 70 -6.11 -17.90 -8.38
N LYS A 71 -7.11 -18.77 -8.46
CA LYS A 71 -8.50 -18.36 -8.71
C LYS A 71 -8.99 -17.48 -7.55
N ILE A 72 -9.53 -16.31 -7.90
CA ILE A 72 -10.19 -15.41 -6.94
C ILE A 72 -11.51 -16.07 -6.51
N GLU A 73 -11.62 -16.42 -5.23
CA GLU A 73 -12.84 -16.99 -4.63
C GLU A 73 -13.71 -15.93 -3.95
N GLY A 74 -13.12 -14.82 -3.51
CA GLY A 74 -13.79 -13.70 -2.86
C GLY A 74 -13.17 -12.37 -3.24
N TYR A 75 -14.00 -11.34 -3.31
CA TYR A 75 -13.58 -9.98 -3.69
C TYR A 75 -13.34 -9.13 -2.45
N PRO A 76 -12.28 -8.31 -2.41
CA PRO A 76 -12.13 -7.34 -1.34
C PRO A 76 -13.21 -6.25 -1.46
N THR A 77 -13.57 -5.67 -0.33
CA THR A 77 -14.43 -4.49 -0.27
C THR A 77 -13.64 -3.22 -0.58
N PHE A 78 -14.36 -2.15 -0.92
CA PHE A 78 -13.78 -0.82 -1.11
C PHE A 78 -12.90 -0.38 0.08
N LEU A 79 -13.37 -0.60 1.31
CA LEU A 79 -12.66 -0.21 2.53
C LEU A 79 -11.42 -1.07 2.77
N GLN A 80 -11.48 -2.38 2.48
CA GLN A 80 -10.29 -3.22 2.64
C GLN A 80 -9.17 -2.80 1.68
N VAL A 81 -9.50 -2.49 0.42
CA VAL A 81 -8.50 -1.96 -0.52
C VAL A 81 -7.95 -0.63 -0.01
N ARG A 82 -8.82 0.27 0.47
CA ARG A 82 -8.41 1.58 1.00
C ARG A 82 -7.46 1.47 2.18
N ASP A 83 -7.77 0.58 3.13
CA ASP A 83 -7.13 0.55 4.44
C ASP A 83 -5.87 -0.33 4.45
N PHE A 84 -5.79 -1.34 3.58
CA PHE A 84 -4.77 -2.40 3.69
C PHE A 84 -3.84 -2.56 2.50
N LEU A 85 -4.21 -2.11 1.30
CA LEU A 85 -3.40 -2.33 0.10
C LEU A 85 -1.98 -1.78 0.27
N GLU A 86 -1.86 -0.57 0.81
CA GLU A 86 -0.55 0.05 0.96
C GLU A 86 0.33 -0.66 1.98
N ILE A 87 -0.26 -0.99 3.13
CA ILE A 87 0.43 -1.65 4.22
C ILE A 87 0.98 -3.00 3.76
N ASP A 88 0.17 -3.79 3.04
CA ASP A 88 0.62 -5.10 2.55
C ASP A 88 1.62 -5.01 1.42
N LEU A 89 1.44 -4.09 0.47
CA LEU A 89 2.43 -3.91 -0.58
C LEU A 89 3.78 -3.48 0.03
N ASP A 90 3.77 -2.59 1.03
CA ASP A 90 4.97 -2.16 1.74
C ASP A 90 5.64 -3.32 2.50
N PHE A 91 4.86 -4.13 3.22
CA PHE A 91 5.39 -5.32 3.89
C PHE A 91 5.97 -6.35 2.91
N LEU A 92 5.33 -6.56 1.75
CA LEU A 92 5.84 -7.48 0.74
C LEU A 92 7.16 -6.98 0.13
N LEU A 93 7.27 -5.68 -0.18
CA LEU A 93 8.50 -5.07 -0.70
C LEU A 93 9.63 -5.14 0.31
N THR A 94 9.39 -4.69 1.55
CA THR A 94 10.39 -4.69 2.63
C THR A 94 10.83 -6.09 3.05
N SER A 95 9.98 -7.11 2.84
CA SER A 95 10.30 -8.53 3.07
C SER A 95 10.90 -9.23 1.84
N ASN A 96 11.22 -8.50 0.78
CA ASN A 96 11.79 -9.00 -0.47
C ASN A 96 10.94 -10.08 -1.18
N GLN A 97 9.61 -10.04 -1.01
CA GLN A 97 8.68 -10.93 -1.69
C GLN A 97 8.34 -10.39 -3.09
N LEU A 98 9.37 -10.26 -3.95
CA LEU A 98 9.27 -9.57 -5.24
C LEU A 98 8.27 -10.23 -6.19
N GLU A 99 8.17 -11.56 -6.19
CA GLU A 99 7.18 -12.28 -7.01
C GLU A 99 5.75 -11.92 -6.63
N TYR A 100 5.45 -11.86 -5.33
CA TYR A 100 4.14 -11.45 -4.82
C TYR A 100 3.83 -10.00 -5.18
N CYS A 101 4.83 -9.11 -5.08
CA CYS A 101 4.70 -7.72 -5.51
C CYS A 101 4.35 -7.65 -7.00
N GLN A 102 5.11 -8.34 -7.87
CA GLN A 102 4.85 -8.34 -9.31
C GLN A 102 3.45 -8.85 -9.66
N ASN A 103 3.00 -9.93 -9.02
CA ASN A 103 1.66 -10.47 -9.23
C ASN A 103 0.57 -9.50 -8.75
N LEU A 104 0.76 -8.86 -7.60
CA LEU A 104 -0.16 -7.82 -7.11
C LEU A 104 -0.26 -6.63 -8.08
N LEU A 105 0.87 -6.16 -8.59
CA LEU A 105 0.93 -5.04 -9.55
C LEU A 105 0.27 -5.38 -10.88
N LYS A 106 0.42 -6.61 -11.39
CA LYS A 106 -0.32 -7.10 -12.58
C LYS A 106 -1.84 -7.04 -12.36
N ASN A 107 -2.28 -7.25 -11.13
CA ASN A 107 -3.69 -7.18 -10.72
C ASN A 107 -4.15 -5.77 -10.31
N ALA A 108 -3.33 -4.73 -10.49
CA ALA A 108 -3.69 -3.37 -10.06
C ALA A 108 -4.96 -2.82 -10.74
N LYS A 109 -5.24 -3.20 -11.99
CA LYS A 109 -6.48 -2.81 -12.69
C LYS A 109 -7.72 -3.41 -12.02
N PHE A 110 -7.60 -4.63 -11.50
CA PHE A 110 -8.68 -5.27 -10.74
C PHE A 110 -8.95 -4.51 -9.43
N LEU A 111 -7.90 -4.18 -8.67
CA LEU A 111 -8.02 -3.37 -7.45
C LEU A 111 -8.62 -1.98 -7.74
N PHE A 112 -8.20 -1.34 -8.83
CA PHE A 112 -8.74 -0.07 -9.29
C PHE A 112 -10.25 -0.13 -9.57
N SER A 113 -10.74 -1.24 -10.12
CA SER A 113 -12.18 -1.43 -10.38
C SER A 113 -13.03 -1.48 -9.10
N ILE A 114 -12.40 -1.80 -7.96
CA ILE A 114 -13.03 -1.86 -6.64
C ILE A 114 -12.87 -0.50 -5.93
N ASN A 115 -11.66 0.05 -5.93
CA ASN A 115 -11.34 1.34 -5.33
C ASN A 115 -10.46 2.16 -6.28
N ARG A 116 -10.98 3.31 -6.74
CA ARG A 116 -10.31 4.18 -7.72
C ARG A 116 -9.00 4.79 -7.21
N GLU A 117 -8.78 4.81 -5.90
CA GLU A 117 -7.52 5.29 -5.30
C GLU A 117 -6.38 4.28 -5.44
N SER A 118 -6.65 3.03 -5.82
CA SER A 118 -5.65 1.94 -5.84
C SER A 118 -4.35 2.30 -6.57
N TYR A 119 -4.43 3.01 -7.71
CA TYR A 119 -3.23 3.43 -8.43
C TYR A 119 -2.40 4.48 -7.65
N LYS A 120 -3.05 5.44 -6.97
CA LYS A 120 -2.36 6.40 -6.08
C LYS A 120 -1.71 5.65 -4.91
N LEU A 121 -2.44 4.75 -4.27
CA LEU A 121 -1.97 3.94 -3.13
C LEU A 121 -0.73 3.12 -3.52
N ILE A 122 -0.79 2.40 -4.64
CA ILE A 122 0.36 1.64 -5.18
C ILE A 122 1.54 2.56 -5.49
N GLY A 123 1.30 3.66 -6.21
CA GLY A 123 2.35 4.62 -6.57
C GLY A 123 3.05 5.22 -5.35
N ARG A 124 2.30 5.53 -4.28
CA ARG A 124 2.85 6.05 -3.03
C ARG A 124 3.79 5.05 -2.34
N VAL A 125 3.40 3.78 -2.26
CA VAL A 125 4.25 2.73 -1.67
C VAL A 125 5.52 2.52 -2.49
N LEU A 126 5.39 2.46 -3.82
CA LEU A 126 6.54 2.31 -4.72
C LEU A 126 7.52 3.49 -4.57
N LEU A 127 7.01 4.72 -4.51
CA LEU A 127 7.82 5.91 -4.31
C LEU A 127 8.57 5.86 -2.97
N ASN A 128 7.89 5.49 -1.89
CA ASN A 128 8.48 5.38 -0.55
C ASN A 128 9.58 4.29 -0.48
N ASN A 129 9.50 3.27 -1.32
CA ASN A 129 10.48 2.19 -1.42
C ASN A 129 11.54 2.40 -2.52
N GLY A 130 11.61 3.59 -3.12
CA GLY A 130 12.63 3.94 -4.12
C GLY A 130 12.37 3.44 -5.54
N PHE A 131 11.20 2.85 -5.83
CA PHE A 131 10.80 2.42 -7.17
C PHE A 131 10.18 3.59 -7.95
N GLU A 132 10.97 4.65 -8.14
CA GLU A 132 10.50 5.95 -8.60
C GLU A 132 9.85 5.91 -10.00
N GLU A 133 10.50 5.26 -10.97
CA GLU A 133 9.98 5.18 -12.34
C GLU A 133 8.62 4.50 -12.38
N LEU A 134 8.48 3.37 -11.67
CA LEU A 134 7.23 2.62 -11.58
C LEU A 134 6.14 3.41 -10.84
N ALA A 135 6.52 4.14 -9.79
CA ALA A 135 5.61 5.04 -9.09
C ALA A 135 5.03 6.12 -10.03
N GLU A 136 5.88 6.74 -10.87
CA GLU A 136 5.44 7.72 -11.86
C GLU A 136 4.46 7.12 -12.88
N GLU A 137 4.62 5.85 -13.27
CA GLU A 137 3.63 5.15 -14.11
C GLU A 137 2.27 4.99 -13.43
N PHE A 138 2.27 4.60 -12.16
CA PHE A 138 1.04 4.44 -11.39
C PHE A 138 0.36 5.79 -11.11
N PHE A 139 1.12 6.86 -10.86
CA PHE A 139 0.54 8.20 -10.73
C PHE A 139 -0.05 8.71 -12.06
N ARG A 140 0.59 8.40 -13.20
CA ARG A 140 0.01 8.68 -14.53
C ARG A 140 -1.29 7.93 -14.74
N LEU A 141 -1.36 6.65 -14.38
CA LEU A 141 -2.60 5.86 -14.43
C LEU A 141 -3.69 6.48 -13.53
N ALA A 142 -3.32 6.89 -12.31
CA ALA A 142 -4.24 7.54 -11.39
C ALA A 142 -4.79 8.86 -11.96
N LEU A 143 -3.95 9.76 -12.46
CA LEU A 143 -4.38 11.02 -13.07
C LEU A 143 -5.26 10.82 -14.30
N ASN A 144 -4.93 9.86 -15.16
CA ASN A 144 -5.71 9.57 -16.37
C ASN A 144 -7.13 9.09 -16.06
N ASN A 145 -7.33 8.45 -14.91
CA ASN A 145 -8.64 7.90 -14.53
C ASN A 145 -9.39 8.79 -13.52
N PHE A 146 -8.68 9.55 -12.69
CA PHE A 146 -9.24 10.43 -11.70
C PHE A 146 -8.32 11.63 -11.45
N PHE A 147 -8.39 12.61 -12.36
CA PHE A 147 -7.61 13.85 -12.27
C PHE A 147 -8.00 14.69 -11.04
N GLN A 148 -9.25 14.63 -10.60
CA GLN A 148 -9.77 15.43 -9.48
C GLN A 148 -9.40 14.87 -8.10
N ASP A 149 -8.18 14.35 -7.95
CA ASP A 149 -7.63 13.87 -6.67
C ASP A 149 -6.61 14.91 -6.13
N PRO A 150 -7.01 15.77 -5.18
CA PRO A 150 -6.11 16.79 -4.63
C PRO A 150 -4.92 16.18 -3.89
N GLU A 151 -5.06 15.01 -3.28
CA GLU A 151 -3.97 14.34 -2.58
C GLU A 151 -2.91 13.84 -3.56
N LEU A 152 -3.33 13.27 -4.70
CA LEU A 152 -2.42 12.86 -5.77
C LEU A 152 -1.64 14.05 -6.33
N HIS A 153 -2.31 15.18 -6.56
CA HIS A 153 -1.66 16.42 -6.98
C HIS A 153 -0.65 16.93 -5.95
N TYR A 154 -0.98 16.87 -4.66
CA TYR A 154 -0.04 17.21 -3.59
C TYR A 154 1.19 16.29 -3.56
N ILE A 155 1.00 14.96 -3.69
CA ILE A 155 2.09 13.98 -3.75
C ILE A 155 3.04 14.29 -4.92
N LEU A 156 2.49 14.53 -6.12
CA LEU A 156 3.26 14.88 -7.31
C LEU A 156 4.01 16.20 -7.16
N ALA A 157 3.38 17.21 -6.54
CA ALA A 157 4.05 18.49 -6.29
C ALA A 157 5.28 18.31 -5.39
N LYS A 158 5.15 17.56 -4.29
CA LYS A 158 6.24 17.23 -3.38
C LYS A 158 7.35 16.46 -4.08
N HIS A 159 6.97 15.46 -4.89
CA HIS A 159 7.88 14.65 -5.69
C HIS A 159 8.73 15.52 -6.63
N TYR A 160 8.09 16.36 -7.43
CA TYR A 160 8.79 17.24 -8.36
C TYR A 160 9.65 18.30 -7.68
N LEU A 161 9.26 18.77 -6.49
CA LEU A 161 10.08 19.69 -5.71
C LEU A 161 11.41 19.04 -5.30
N VAL A 162 11.38 17.80 -4.82
CA VAL A 162 12.59 17.03 -4.45
C VAL A 162 13.52 16.86 -5.66
N LYS A 163 12.97 16.66 -6.86
CA LYS A 163 13.73 16.57 -8.11
C LYS A 163 14.13 17.93 -8.71
N ASN A 164 13.93 19.03 -7.98
CA ASN A 164 14.19 20.39 -8.45
C ASN A 164 13.43 20.77 -9.75
N LYS A 165 12.31 20.10 -10.05
CA LYS A 165 11.43 20.40 -11.19
C LYS A 165 10.35 21.40 -10.75
N ILE A 166 10.77 22.64 -10.49
CA ILE A 166 9.95 23.66 -9.85
C ILE A 166 8.65 23.96 -10.61
N ASP A 167 8.69 24.07 -11.94
CA ASP A 167 7.49 24.38 -12.73
C ASP A 167 6.41 23.29 -12.64
N LEU A 168 6.82 22.03 -12.67
CA LEU A 168 5.88 20.91 -12.49
C LEU A 168 5.33 20.87 -11.06
N SER A 169 6.18 21.18 -10.07
CA SER A 169 5.75 21.28 -8.69
C SER A 169 4.67 22.37 -8.51
N LYS A 170 4.92 23.58 -9.04
CA LYS A 170 3.97 24.70 -9.08
C LYS A 170 2.66 24.32 -9.78
N LYS A 171 2.75 23.65 -10.93
CA LYS A 171 1.56 23.21 -11.67
C LYS A 171 0.67 22.29 -10.84
N HIS A 172 1.25 21.25 -10.23
CA HIS A 172 0.47 20.30 -9.44
C HIS A 172 -0.04 20.89 -8.12
N ILE A 173 0.71 21.77 -7.45
CA ILE A 173 0.24 22.41 -6.22
C ILE A 173 -0.93 23.36 -6.49
N ASN A 174 -0.92 24.05 -7.63
CA ASN A 174 -2.04 24.90 -8.04
C ASN A 174 -3.30 24.08 -8.29
N TYR A 175 -3.23 22.98 -9.03
CA TYR A 175 -4.39 22.08 -9.20
C TYR A 175 -4.95 21.57 -7.86
N CYS A 176 -4.08 21.24 -6.92
CA CYS A 176 -4.48 20.82 -5.58
C CYS A 176 -5.28 21.93 -4.86
N LEU A 177 -4.76 23.16 -4.87
CA LEU A 177 -5.37 24.32 -4.21
C LEU A 177 -6.60 24.87 -4.96
N GLU A 178 -6.72 24.67 -6.27
CA GLU A 178 -7.94 24.96 -7.02
C GLU A 178 -9.09 24.05 -6.57
N MET A 179 -8.80 22.79 -6.24
CA MET A 179 -9.79 21.83 -5.74
C MET A 179 -10.10 22.05 -4.26
N ILE A 180 -9.07 22.26 -3.43
CA ILE A 180 -9.19 22.49 -1.99
C ILE A 180 -8.28 23.66 -1.57
N PRO A 181 -8.78 24.90 -1.62
CA PRO A 181 -7.98 26.11 -1.34
C PRO A 181 -7.32 26.13 0.04
N GLU A 182 -7.98 25.55 1.04
CA GLU A 182 -7.53 25.55 2.43
C GLU A 182 -6.78 24.27 2.82
N TYR A 183 -6.35 23.44 1.86
CA TYR A 183 -5.63 22.21 2.17
C TYR A 183 -4.25 22.54 2.76
N TYR A 184 -4.17 22.50 4.09
CA TYR A 184 -3.03 22.98 4.86
C TYR A 184 -1.66 22.42 4.41
N PRO A 185 -1.50 21.11 4.11
CA PRO A 185 -0.25 20.60 3.56
C PRO A 185 0.14 21.27 2.24
N ALA A 186 -0.83 21.51 1.35
CA ALA A 186 -0.59 22.12 0.05
C ALA A 186 -0.27 23.61 0.14
N THR A 187 -0.94 24.37 1.01
CA THR A 187 -0.63 25.80 1.22
C THR A 187 0.79 25.98 1.78
N LYS A 188 1.19 25.13 2.73
CA LYS A 188 2.56 25.12 3.26
C LYS A 188 3.59 24.83 2.16
N LEU A 189 3.34 23.83 1.32
CA LEU A 189 4.24 23.46 0.22
C LEU A 189 4.31 24.56 -0.85
N ALA A 190 3.19 25.21 -1.18
CA ALA A 190 3.16 26.34 -2.12
C ALA A 190 4.05 27.51 -1.65
N ASN A 191 4.01 27.83 -0.34
CA ASN A 191 4.90 28.84 0.23
C ASN A 191 6.37 28.45 0.13
N GLU A 192 6.72 27.17 0.36
CA GLU A 192 8.10 26.70 0.17
C GLU A 192 8.56 26.86 -1.27
N ILE A 193 7.71 26.49 -2.23
CA ILE A 193 8.00 26.57 -3.67
C ILE A 193 8.20 28.02 -4.13
N ASN A 194 7.43 28.97 -3.57
CA ASN A 194 7.52 30.39 -3.94
C ASN A 194 8.76 31.10 -3.35
N ASN A 195 9.38 30.52 -2.32
CA ASN A 195 10.58 31.05 -1.67
C ASN A 195 11.88 30.48 -2.24
N ARG A 196 11.81 29.67 -3.30
CA ARG A 196 12.96 29.14 -4.06
C ARG A 196 13.08 29.84 -5.42
#